data_AF-A0A8J6C9P8-F1
#
_entry.id   AF-A0A8J6C9P8-F1
#
_cell.length_a   1.000
_cell.length_b   1.000
_cell.length_c   1.000
_cell.angle_alpha   90.00
_cell.angle_beta   90.00
_cell.angle_gamma   90.00
#
_symmetry.space_group_name_H-M   'P 1'
#
loop_
_entity.id
_entity.type
_entity.pdbx_description
1 polymer ?
#
loop_
_entity_poly.entity_id
_entity_poly.type
_entity_poly.pdbx_seq_one_letter_code
_entity_poly.pdbx_strand_id
1 'polypeptide(L)'
;MLRGRLAGLGCAWRAGMVLGRRALFSPLGPSPAWARTALTHAPVLPPPADHFAIVELSGRQYKVTPDCVLCTQSLNAPVGSTLTLDRVLLAGSSRRTVIGSPLIAGASVVVRVEEHNQLDKVVVFKKKRRKGYRRWRGHRQKVTIVRVVNIDAAQLNG
;
A
#
# COMPACT_ATOMS: atom_id res chain seq x y z
N MET A 1 4.36 45.73 50.40
CA MET A 1 4.06 45.08 51.70
C MET A 1 4.23 43.58 51.52
N LEU A 2 5.15 43.01 52.30
CA LEU A 2 5.46 41.58 52.36
C LEU A 2 4.30 40.76 52.96
N ARG A 3 4.20 39.50 52.51
CA ARG A 3 3.97 38.23 53.24
C ARG A 3 3.46 37.22 52.20
N GLY A 4 4.04 36.06 51.91
CA GLY A 4 5.12 35.28 52.53
C GLY A 4 4.70 33.81 52.61
N ARG A 5 5.58 32.91 52.12
CA ARG A 5 5.84 31.51 52.57
C ARG A 5 4.66 30.50 52.54
N LEU A 6 4.80 29.18 52.46
CA LEU A 6 5.83 28.19 52.12
C LEU A 6 5.10 26.83 52.13
N ALA A 7 5.64 25.89 51.37
CA ALA A 7 5.75 24.46 51.68
C ALA A 7 4.50 23.58 51.91
N GLY A 8 4.44 22.52 51.10
CA GLY A 8 4.44 21.15 51.63
C GLY A 8 3.07 20.49 51.73
N LEU A 9 2.90 19.41 50.97
CA LEU A 9 2.80 18.05 51.50
C LEU A 9 2.71 17.09 50.31
N GLY A 10 3.77 16.31 50.13
CA GLY A 10 3.72 15.12 49.31
C GLY A 10 2.87 14.07 50.01
N CYS A 11 2.08 13.34 49.23
CA CYS A 11 1.53 12.05 49.62
C CYS A 11 2.01 11.01 48.60
N ALA A 12 3.17 10.43 48.89
CA ALA A 12 3.56 9.14 48.36
C ALA A 12 2.98 8.07 49.28
N TRP A 13 1.98 7.30 48.85
CA TRP A 13 1.58 6.06 49.53
C TRP A 13 1.33 4.91 48.55
N ARG A 14 2.23 3.94 48.68
CA ARG A 14 2.04 2.49 48.68
C ARG A 14 1.73 1.74 47.38
N ALA A 15 2.74 0.94 47.04
CA ALA A 15 2.64 -0.37 46.43
C ALA A 15 1.51 -1.24 47.03
N GLY A 16 0.84 -1.97 46.16
CA GLY A 16 -0.17 -2.97 46.48
C GLY A 16 -0.41 -3.88 45.29
N MET A 17 0.58 -4.70 44.98
CA MET A 17 0.48 -5.81 44.03
C MET A 17 -0.48 -6.84 44.64
N VAL A 18 -1.66 -7.02 44.05
CA VAL A 18 -2.49 -8.23 44.25
C VAL A 18 -2.55 -8.95 42.92
N LEU A 19 -1.66 -9.93 42.78
CA LEU A 19 -1.88 -11.07 41.89
C LEU A 19 -3.16 -11.79 42.33
N GLY A 20 -4.07 -12.05 41.40
CA GLY A 20 -5.12 -13.02 41.67
C GLY A 20 -6.37 -12.90 40.82
N ARG A 21 -6.28 -13.37 39.57
CA ARG A 21 -7.19 -14.37 38.95
C ARG A 21 -7.03 -14.27 37.43
N ARG A 22 -6.12 -15.09 36.91
CA ARG A 22 -6.21 -15.57 35.52
C ARG A 22 -7.58 -16.23 35.38
N ALA A 23 -8.52 -15.57 34.72
CA ALA A 23 -9.67 -16.27 34.19
C ALA A 23 -9.13 -17.29 33.19
N LEU A 24 -9.16 -18.56 33.58
CA LEU A 24 -9.06 -19.68 32.66
C LEU A 24 -10.30 -19.61 31.76
N PHE A 25 -10.18 -18.88 30.67
CA PHE A 25 -11.17 -18.89 29.61
C PHE A 25 -10.93 -20.18 28.81
N SER A 26 -11.53 -21.29 29.24
CA SER A 26 -11.56 -22.52 28.47
C SER A 26 -12.75 -22.49 27.51
N PRO A 27 -12.57 -22.35 26.19
CA PRO A 27 -13.65 -22.59 25.25
C PRO A 27 -13.72 -24.09 24.95
N LEU A 28 -14.43 -24.86 25.76
CA LEU A 28 -14.96 -26.17 25.36
C LEU A 28 -16.43 -25.97 24.98
N GLY A 29 -16.67 -25.41 23.81
CA GLY A 29 -18.00 -25.27 23.22
C GLY A 29 -17.90 -25.16 21.70
N PRO A 30 -18.85 -25.75 20.94
CA PRO A 30 -18.85 -25.63 19.49
C PRO A 30 -18.97 -24.16 19.08
N SER A 31 -18.17 -23.77 18.10
CA SER A 31 -18.12 -22.40 17.59
C SER A 31 -19.54 -21.88 17.27
N PRO A 32 -19.93 -20.69 17.77
CA PRO A 32 -21.27 -20.16 17.57
C PRO A 32 -21.58 -20.01 16.07
N ALA A 33 -22.86 -20.15 15.67
CA ALA A 33 -23.26 -20.22 14.25
C ALA A 33 -22.77 -19.03 13.39
N TRP A 34 -22.57 -17.86 13.99
CA TRP A 34 -22.01 -16.69 13.31
C TRP A 34 -20.54 -16.88 12.89
N ALA A 35 -19.77 -17.71 13.59
CA ALA A 35 -18.40 -18.05 13.26
C ALA A 35 -18.29 -19.10 12.12
N ARG A 36 -19.38 -19.82 11.80
CA ARG A 36 -19.46 -20.69 10.61
C ARG A 36 -19.70 -19.94 9.30
N THR A 37 -20.15 -18.68 9.37
CA THR A 37 -20.54 -17.89 8.18
C THR A 37 -19.36 -17.10 7.57
N ALA A 38 -18.18 -17.11 8.21
CA ALA A 38 -17.03 -16.32 7.78
C ALA A 38 -16.15 -16.99 6.68
N LEU A 39 -16.55 -18.14 6.12
CA LEU A 39 -15.68 -18.93 5.22
C LEU A 39 -16.11 -18.99 3.75
N THR A 40 -17.24 -18.40 3.35
CA THR A 40 -17.73 -18.53 1.96
C THR A 40 -17.26 -17.46 0.98
N HIS A 41 -16.50 -16.45 1.41
CA HIS A 41 -15.83 -15.55 0.46
C HIS A 41 -14.47 -15.14 0.99
N ALA A 42 -13.55 -16.09 1.11
CA ALA A 42 -12.14 -15.74 1.12
C ALA A 42 -11.88 -14.85 -0.11
N PRO A 43 -11.26 -13.66 0.03
CA PRO A 43 -10.90 -12.88 -1.13
C PRO A 43 -10.03 -13.78 -2.00
N VAL A 44 -10.45 -13.99 -3.26
CA VAL A 44 -9.66 -14.74 -4.24
C VAL A 44 -8.35 -13.98 -4.36
N LEU A 45 -7.32 -14.43 -3.64
CA LEU A 45 -5.97 -13.97 -3.87
C LEU A 45 -5.69 -14.31 -5.34
N PRO A 46 -5.21 -13.35 -6.14
CA PRO A 46 -4.86 -13.65 -7.52
C PRO A 46 -3.93 -14.87 -7.50
N PRO A 47 -4.18 -15.87 -8.36
CA PRO A 47 -3.37 -17.07 -8.38
C PRO A 47 -1.89 -16.67 -8.48
N PRO A 48 -1.00 -17.34 -7.71
CA PRO A 48 0.41 -17.00 -7.74
C PRO A 48 0.91 -17.16 -9.17
N ALA A 49 1.30 -16.04 -9.78
CA ALA A 49 1.81 -16.05 -11.14
C ALA A 49 3.21 -16.67 -11.18
N ASP A 50 3.48 -17.47 -12.20
CA ASP A 50 4.77 -18.15 -12.39
C ASP A 50 5.91 -17.18 -12.73
N HIS A 51 5.59 -15.97 -13.20
CA HIS A 51 6.55 -14.95 -13.60
C HIS A 51 6.09 -13.52 -13.24
N PHE A 52 7.06 -12.63 -13.10
CA PHE A 52 6.88 -11.23 -12.75
C PHE A 52 7.92 -10.35 -13.46
N ALA A 53 7.66 -9.05 -13.54
CA ALA A 53 8.63 -8.06 -14.01
C ALA A 53 8.69 -6.86 -13.06
N ILE A 54 9.77 -6.09 -13.16
CA ILE A 54 9.90 -4.76 -12.54
C ILE A 54 9.98 -3.75 -13.67
N VAL A 55 9.01 -2.85 -13.71
CA VAL A 55 8.84 -1.87 -14.79
C VAL A 55 8.98 -0.47 -14.22
N GLU A 56 9.64 0.41 -14.97
CA GLU A 56 9.69 1.83 -14.64
C GLU A 56 8.57 2.59 -15.36
N LEU A 57 7.71 3.23 -14.59
CA LEU A 57 6.63 4.09 -15.06
C LEU A 57 6.71 5.45 -14.40
N SER A 58 6.81 6.51 -15.22
CA SER A 58 6.84 7.90 -14.76
C SER A 58 7.88 8.17 -13.66
N GLY A 59 9.04 7.50 -13.72
CA GLY A 59 10.13 7.62 -12.75
C GLY A 59 9.95 6.81 -11.45
N ARG A 60 8.95 5.92 -11.39
CA ARG A 60 8.72 4.99 -10.27
C ARG A 60 8.78 3.54 -10.76
N GLN A 61 9.27 2.65 -9.91
CA GLN A 61 9.36 1.23 -10.23
C GLN A 61 8.18 0.46 -9.64
N TYR A 62 7.59 -0.43 -10.43
CA TYR A 62 6.46 -1.26 -10.05
C TYR A 62 6.79 -2.72 -10.29
N LYS A 63 6.53 -3.57 -9.29
CA LYS A 63 6.50 -5.02 -9.47
C LYS A 63 5.17 -5.38 -10.11
N VAL A 64 5.23 -6.07 -11.24
CA VAL A 64 4.05 -6.43 -12.03
C VAL A 64 3.98 -7.94 -12.20
N THR A 65 2.77 -8.46 -12.12
CA THR A 65 2.41 -9.84 -12.46
C THR A 65 1.31 -9.80 -13.53
N PRO A 66 1.11 -10.87 -14.31
CA PRO A 66 -0.05 -10.96 -15.20
C PRO A 66 -1.35 -10.71 -14.43
N ASP A 67 -2.30 -10.03 -15.07
CA ASP A 67 -3.61 -9.64 -14.51
C ASP A 67 -3.58 -8.74 -13.27
N CYS A 68 -2.43 -8.17 -12.91
CA CYS A 68 -2.34 -7.23 -11.80
C CYS A 68 -2.92 -5.86 -12.18
N VAL A 69 -3.57 -5.21 -11.22
CA VAL A 69 -4.05 -3.83 -11.32
C VAL A 69 -3.09 -2.89 -10.59
N LEU A 70 -2.67 -1.82 -11.26
CA LEU A 70 -1.67 -0.87 -10.80
C LEU A 70 -2.24 0.55 -10.79
N CYS A 71 -1.99 1.27 -9.71
CA CYS A 71 -2.25 2.70 -9.61
C CYS A 71 -0.99 3.50 -9.94
N THR A 72 -0.96 4.15 -11.10
CA THR A 72 0.17 4.94 -11.58
C THR A 72 -0.14 6.44 -11.64
N GLN A 73 0.88 7.23 -11.92
CA GLN A 73 0.77 8.66 -12.24
C GLN A 73 -0.18 8.85 -13.44
N SER A 74 -0.79 10.03 -13.58
CA SER A 74 -1.64 10.35 -14.74
C SER A 74 -0.92 10.11 -16.08
N LEU A 75 -1.53 9.32 -16.96
CA LEU A 75 -1.07 9.08 -18.33
C LEU A 75 -1.98 9.83 -19.33
N ASN A 76 -1.40 10.32 -20.44
CA ASN A 76 -2.13 10.98 -21.52
C ASN A 76 -2.62 9.96 -22.57
N ALA A 77 -3.38 8.96 -22.14
CA ALA A 77 -3.94 7.94 -23.01
C ALA A 77 -5.43 7.75 -22.69
N PRO A 78 -6.31 7.51 -23.67
CA PRO A 78 -7.74 7.34 -23.39
C PRO A 78 -8.02 6.04 -22.64
N VAL A 79 -9.13 6.02 -21.89
CA VAL A 79 -9.63 4.81 -21.23
C VAL A 79 -9.87 3.70 -22.26
N GLY A 80 -9.44 2.48 -21.95
CA GLY A 80 -9.52 1.32 -22.84
C GLY A 80 -8.37 1.17 -23.83
N SER A 81 -7.48 2.16 -23.94
CA SER A 81 -6.28 2.04 -24.77
C SER A 81 -5.29 1.02 -24.20
N THR A 82 -4.57 0.38 -25.11
CA THR A 82 -3.46 -0.52 -24.77
C THR A 82 -2.16 0.26 -24.92
N LEU A 83 -1.30 0.20 -23.90
CA LEU A 83 0.00 0.84 -23.86
C LEU A 83 1.09 -0.22 -23.71
N THR A 84 2.21 0.00 -24.40
CA THR A 84 3.38 -0.87 -24.32
C THR A 84 4.45 -0.18 -23.49
N LEU A 85 5.00 -0.88 -22.51
CA LEU A 85 6.01 -0.37 -21.60
C LEU A 85 7.35 -1.01 -21.92
N ASP A 86 8.26 -0.23 -22.51
CA ASP A 86 9.57 -0.70 -22.97
C ASP A 86 10.62 -0.70 -21.86
N ARG A 87 10.38 0.05 -20.77
CA ARG A 87 11.33 0.20 -19.66
C ARG A 87 11.18 -0.91 -18.63
N VAL A 88 11.66 -2.09 -18.97
CA VAL A 88 11.72 -3.25 -18.08
C VAL A 88 13.13 -3.41 -17.50
N LEU A 89 13.22 -3.40 -16.18
CA LEU A 89 14.50 -3.47 -15.44
C LEU A 89 14.86 -4.90 -15.07
N LEU A 90 13.86 -5.71 -14.74
CA LEU A 90 14.03 -7.07 -14.25
C LEU A 90 12.83 -7.91 -14.70
N ALA A 91 13.10 -9.14 -15.11
CA ALA A 91 12.08 -10.15 -15.37
C ALA A 91 12.48 -11.44 -14.64
N GLY A 92 11.54 -12.01 -13.89
CA GLY A 92 11.78 -13.18 -13.05
C GLY A 92 10.70 -14.22 -13.24
N SER A 93 11.10 -15.48 -13.26
CA SER A 93 10.24 -16.66 -13.17
C SER A 93 10.71 -17.53 -12.00
N SER A 94 9.94 -18.52 -11.61
CA SER A 94 10.28 -19.46 -10.53
C SER A 94 11.67 -20.10 -10.66
N ARG A 95 12.19 -20.25 -11.88
CA ARG A 95 13.48 -20.91 -12.16
C ARG A 95 14.62 -19.97 -12.57
N ARG A 96 14.31 -18.78 -13.08
CA ARG A 96 15.30 -17.91 -13.72
C ARG A 96 14.94 -16.44 -13.51
N THR A 97 15.93 -15.65 -13.13
CA THR A 97 15.81 -14.19 -13.01
C THR A 97 16.81 -13.53 -13.93
N VAL A 98 16.32 -12.61 -14.76
CA VAL A 98 17.12 -11.78 -15.65
C VAL A 98 17.13 -10.38 -15.09
N ILE A 99 18.33 -9.84 -14.87
CA ILE A 99 18.55 -8.48 -14.38
C ILE A 99 19.13 -7.66 -15.54
N GLY A 100 18.48 -6.54 -15.86
CA GLY A 100 18.95 -5.61 -16.89
C GLY A 100 20.13 -4.75 -16.42
N SER A 101 20.97 -4.35 -17.36
CA SER A 101 22.07 -3.40 -17.16
C SER A 101 22.07 -2.37 -18.28
N PRO A 102 21.30 -1.26 -18.22
CA PRO A 102 20.30 -0.83 -17.23
C PRO A 102 18.86 -1.28 -17.52
N LEU A 103 18.56 -1.71 -18.76
CA LEU A 103 17.26 -2.24 -19.20
C LEU A 103 17.47 -3.64 -19.80
N ILE A 104 16.42 -4.45 -19.83
CA ILE A 104 16.44 -5.73 -20.56
C ILE A 104 16.10 -5.47 -22.03
N ALA A 105 17.02 -5.82 -22.95
CA ALA A 105 16.78 -5.67 -24.38
C ALA A 105 15.68 -6.63 -24.86
N GLY A 106 14.68 -6.09 -25.55
CA GLY A 106 13.58 -6.87 -26.13
C GLY A 106 12.54 -7.35 -25.11
N ALA A 107 12.50 -6.77 -23.91
CA ALA A 107 11.42 -6.98 -22.96
C ALA A 107 10.41 -5.83 -23.05
N SER A 108 9.12 -6.17 -23.07
CA SER A 108 8.02 -5.21 -23.05
C SER A 108 6.89 -5.70 -22.17
N VAL A 109 6.18 -4.78 -21.53
CA VAL A 109 4.97 -5.10 -20.76
C VAL A 109 3.78 -4.40 -21.39
N VAL A 110 2.79 -5.19 -21.80
CA VAL A 110 1.55 -4.68 -22.40
C VAL A 110 0.53 -4.46 -21.30
N VAL A 111 0.00 -3.25 -21.23
CA VAL A 111 -0.96 -2.84 -20.20
C VAL A 111 -2.18 -2.16 -20.83
N ARG A 112 -3.34 -2.26 -20.17
CA ARG A 112 -4.57 -1.58 -20.56
C ARG A 112 -4.98 -0.55 -19.53
N VAL A 113 -5.40 0.62 -20.00
CA VAL A 113 -5.92 1.69 -19.15
C VAL A 113 -7.37 1.36 -18.80
N GLU A 114 -7.66 1.12 -17.52
CA GLU A 114 -9.03 0.84 -17.06
C GLU A 114 -9.78 2.12 -16.75
N GLU A 115 -9.17 3.04 -16.00
CA GLU A 115 -9.82 4.29 -15.60
C GLU A 115 -8.83 5.39 -15.19
N HIS A 116 -9.28 6.64 -15.28
CA HIS A 116 -8.58 7.79 -14.71
C HIS A 116 -9.32 8.27 -13.47
N ASN A 117 -8.65 8.20 -12.32
CA ASN A 117 -9.23 8.53 -11.03
C ASN A 117 -8.47 9.67 -10.34
N GLN A 118 -9.05 10.16 -9.24
CA GLN A 118 -8.41 11.11 -8.34
C GLN A 118 -8.28 10.46 -6.97
N LEU A 119 -7.10 10.58 -6.37
CA LEU A 119 -6.89 10.14 -5.00
C LEU A 119 -7.69 10.99 -4.02
N ASP A 120 -7.75 10.50 -2.79
CA ASP A 120 -8.32 11.21 -1.66
C ASP A 120 -7.68 12.58 -1.48
N LYS A 121 -8.48 13.52 -0.98
CA LYS A 121 -8.05 14.90 -0.79
C LYS A 121 -7.02 14.94 0.32
N VAL A 122 -5.78 15.21 -0.05
CA VAL A 122 -4.72 15.53 0.91
C VAL A 122 -4.84 17.01 1.27
N VAL A 123 -5.06 17.31 2.54
CA VAL A 123 -5.23 18.70 3.02
C VAL A 123 -3.91 19.20 3.60
N VAL A 124 -3.28 20.13 2.88
CA VAL A 124 -2.07 20.81 3.35
C VAL A 124 -2.48 22.01 4.20
N PHE A 125 -2.35 21.87 5.52
CA PHE A 125 -2.63 22.93 6.47
C PHE A 125 -1.35 23.66 6.88
N LYS A 126 -1.34 24.99 6.77
CA LYS A 126 -0.24 25.85 7.21
C LYS A 126 -0.75 26.81 8.29
N LYS A 127 -0.04 26.91 9.41
CA LYS A 127 -0.36 27.82 10.53
C LYS A 127 0.89 28.46 11.09
N LYS A 128 0.82 29.75 11.46
CA LYS A 128 1.86 30.45 12.23
C LYS A 128 1.30 30.91 13.58
N ARG A 129 2.06 30.70 14.66
CA ARG A 129 1.66 31.02 16.03
C ARG A 129 1.56 32.54 16.24
N ARG A 130 0.49 33.02 16.91
CA ARG A 130 0.24 34.45 17.24
C ARG A 130 0.26 35.43 16.05
N LYS A 131 0.14 34.94 14.81
CA LYS A 131 0.11 35.79 13.60
C LYS A 131 -1.25 35.78 12.90
N GLY A 132 -2.26 35.11 13.45
CA GLY A 132 -3.56 34.91 12.78
C GLY A 132 -3.50 34.09 11.48
N TYR A 133 -2.30 33.75 11.00
CA TYR A 133 -2.10 33.04 9.75
C TYR A 133 -2.48 31.56 9.89
N ARG A 134 -3.54 31.18 9.16
CA ARG A 134 -4.00 29.81 8.93
C ARG A 134 -4.43 29.67 7.48
N ARG A 135 -3.97 28.64 6.76
CA ARG A 135 -4.32 28.37 5.36
C ARG A 135 -4.56 26.87 5.19
N TRP A 136 -5.64 26.53 4.51
CA TRP A 136 -6.00 25.16 4.15
C TRP A 136 -5.97 25.06 2.62
N ARG A 137 -5.16 24.17 2.05
CA ARG A 137 -5.15 23.89 0.62
C ARG A 137 -5.38 22.40 0.41
N GLY A 138 -6.42 22.04 -0.33
CA GLY A 138 -6.61 20.66 -0.78
C GLY A 138 -5.75 20.36 -2.01
N HIS A 139 -5.20 19.16 -2.06
CA HIS A 139 -4.60 18.57 -3.25
C HIS A 139 -5.26 17.22 -3.52
N ARG A 140 -5.70 16.99 -4.74
CA ARG A 140 -6.16 15.67 -5.22
C ARG A 140 -5.26 15.28 -6.37
N GLN A 141 -4.51 14.19 -6.19
CA GLN A 141 -3.60 13.71 -7.22
C GLN A 141 -4.39 12.94 -8.26
N LYS A 142 -4.26 13.33 -9.54
CA LYS A 142 -4.78 12.54 -10.66
C LYS A 142 -3.91 11.28 -10.83
N VAL A 143 -4.56 10.14 -10.92
CA VAL A 143 -3.95 8.82 -11.07
C VAL A 143 -4.63 8.08 -12.21
N THR A 144 -3.93 7.13 -12.79
CA THR A 144 -4.48 6.23 -13.80
C THR A 144 -4.38 4.81 -13.27
N ILE A 145 -5.48 4.07 -13.37
CA ILE A 145 -5.54 2.67 -13.01
C ILE A 145 -5.36 1.87 -14.28
N VAL A 146 -4.40 0.96 -14.21
CA VAL A 146 -3.89 0.24 -15.36
C VAL A 146 -3.82 -1.24 -15.00
N ARG A 147 -4.29 -2.10 -15.89
CA ARG A 147 -4.21 -3.55 -15.75
C ARG A 147 -3.15 -4.12 -16.67
N VAL A 148 -2.35 -5.05 -16.14
CA VAL A 148 -1.32 -5.75 -16.90
C VAL A 148 -1.98 -6.85 -17.72
N VAL A 149 -1.76 -6.83 -19.04
CA VAL A 149 -2.31 -7.82 -19.97
C VAL A 149 -1.29 -8.92 -20.23
N ASN A 150 -0.07 -8.55 -20.60
CA ASN A 150 0.97 -9.51 -20.95
C ASN A 150 2.36 -8.99 -20.58
N ILE A 151 3.26 -9.93 -20.27
CA ILE A 151 4.67 -9.68 -19.99
C ILE A 151 5.48 -10.41 -21.07
N ASP A 152 5.96 -9.66 -22.05
CA ASP A 152 6.79 -10.19 -23.13
C ASP A 152 8.26 -10.09 -22.74
N ALA A 153 8.86 -11.21 -22.37
CA ALA A 153 10.27 -11.30 -22.04
C ALA A 153 10.92 -12.44 -22.84
N ALA A 154 11.56 -12.11 -23.96
CA ALA A 154 12.19 -13.07 -24.86
C ALA A 154 13.21 -14.01 -24.16
N GLN A 155 13.83 -13.53 -23.08
CA GLN A 155 14.90 -14.23 -22.35
C GLN A 155 14.39 -15.21 -21.27
N LEU A 156 13.07 -15.27 -21.03
CA LEU A 156 12.44 -16.23 -20.12
C LEU A 156 12.00 -17.53 -20.82
N ASN A 157 11.90 -17.55 -22.15
CA ASN A 157 11.39 -18.68 -22.94
C ASN A 157 12.48 -19.71 -23.32
N GLY A 158 13.62 -19.71 -22.63
CA GLY A 158 14.77 -20.59 -22.91
C GLY A 158 15.33 -21.25 -21.66
#